data_AF-A0A6N6SUL9-F1
#
_entry.id   AF-A0A6N6SUL9-F1
#
_cell.length_a   1.000
_cell.length_b   1.000
_cell.length_c   1.000
_cell.angle_alpha   90.00
_cell.angle_beta   90.00
_cell.angle_gamma   90.00
#
_symmetry.space_group_name_H-M   'P 1'
#
loop_
_entity.id
_entity.type
_entity.pdbx_description
1 polymer ?
#
loop_
_entity_poly.entity_id
_entity_poly.type
_entity_poly.pdbx_seq_one_letter_code
_entity_poly.pdbx_strand_id
1 'polypeptide(L)' 'MHLNRLSPMLSEHAAWKSKGLSVDGLRVTDYGMTEFELRDPDGYWLWFGQAAGKAVAPAE' A
#
# COMPACT_ATOMS: atom_id res chain seq x y z
N MET A 1 22.91 11.75 5.05
CA MET A 1 22.22 11.21 3.84
C MET A 1 20.89 10.61 4.30
N HIS A 2 19.78 11.33 4.14
CA HIS A 2 18.46 10.76 4.42
C HIS A 2 18.12 9.83 3.24
N LEU A 3 18.15 8.52 3.48
CA LEU A 3 17.60 7.54 2.55
C LEU A 3 16.13 7.90 2.32
N ASN A 4 15.78 8.20 1.07
CA ASN A 4 14.41 8.42 0.64
C ASN A 4 13.66 7.09 0.80
N ARG A 5 13.15 6.81 2.01
CA ARG A 5 12.46 5.57 2.32
C ARG A 5 11.14 5.60 1.57
N LEU A 6 11.04 4.85 0.46
CA LEU A 6 9.78 4.57 -0.19
C LEU A 6 8.82 4.01 0.87
N SER A 7 7.56 4.47 0.86
CA SER A 7 6.56 3.98 1.81
C SER A 7 6.50 2.45 1.77
N PRO A 8 6.49 1.74 2.91
CA PRO A 8 6.52 0.27 2.95
C PRO A 8 5.47 -0.36 2.04
N MET A 9 4.28 0.26 1.96
CA MET A 9 3.18 -0.17 1.10
C MET A 9 3.50 -0.19 -0.40
N LEU A 10 4.28 0.78 -0.90
CA LEU A 10 4.69 0.84 -2.31
C LEU A 10 5.68 -0.28 -2.63
N SER A 11 6.63 -0.52 -1.73
CA SER A 11 7.64 -1.58 -1.88
C SER A 11 6.99 -2.97 -1.88
N GLU A 12 6.05 -3.20 -0.96
CA GLU A 12 5.25 -4.41 -0.90
C GLU A 12 4.48 -4.58 -2.23
N HIS A 13 3.61 -3.64 -2.59
CA HIS A 13 2.81 -3.70 -3.82
C HIS A 13 3.64 -4.05 -5.07
N ALA A 14 4.79 -3.39 -5.26
CA ALA A 14 5.69 -3.66 -6.38
C ALA A 14 6.31 -5.06 -6.33
N ALA A 15 6.69 -5.54 -5.15
CA ALA A 15 7.26 -6.88 -4.96
C ALA A 15 6.25 -8.00 -5.26
N TRP A 16 4.97 -7.79 -4.94
CA TRP A 16 3.93 -8.78 -5.25
C TRP A 16 3.59 -8.78 -6.75
N LYS A 17 3.55 -7.60 -7.39
CA LYS A 17 3.42 -7.50 -8.86
C LYS A 17 4.57 -8.15 -9.61
N SER A 18 5.82 -7.98 -9.16
CA SER A 18 6.98 -8.58 -9.83
C SER A 18 7.01 -10.11 -9.73
N LYS A 19 6.33 -10.69 -8.73
CA LYS A 19 6.10 -12.14 -8.60
C LYS A 19 4.96 -12.67 -9.47
N GLY A 20 4.28 -11.81 -10.24
CA GLY A 20 3.22 -12.21 -11.16
C GLY A 20 1.86 -12.44 -10.50
N LEU A 21 1.67 -11.99 -9.25
CA LEU A 21 0.38 -12.06 -8.58
C LEU A 21 -0.59 -11.03 -9.16
N SER A 22 -1.88 -11.36 -9.15
CA SER A 22 -2.94 -10.43 -9.57
C SER A 22 -3.17 -9.42 -8.45
N VAL A 23 -2.44 -8.32 -8.51
CA VAL A 23 -2.49 -7.22 -7.55
C VAL A 23 -3.13 -6.00 -8.21
N ASP A 24 -4.15 -5.43 -7.57
CA ASP A 24 -4.86 -4.25 -8.05
C ASP A 24 -4.01 -2.98 -7.97
N GLY A 25 -4.58 -1.85 -8.40
CA GLY A 25 -3.95 -0.54 -8.23
C GLY A 25 -3.84 -0.15 -6.76
N LEU A 26 -2.72 0.49 -6.37
CA LEU A 26 -2.61 1.12 -5.07
C LEU A 26 -3.55 2.35 -5.05
N ARG A 27 -4.39 2.46 -4.03
CA ARG A 27 -5.33 3.57 -3.85
C ARG A 27 -5.12 4.27 -2.52
N VAL A 28 -5.37 5.57 -2.46
CA VAL A 28 -5.52 6.32 -1.21
C VAL A 28 -7.01 6.56 -1.01
N THR A 29 -7.54 6.18 0.14
CA THR A 29 -8.95 6.32 0.49
C THR A 29 -9.22 7.65 1.18
N ASP A 30 -10.47 8.10 1.14
CA ASP A 30 -10.88 9.37 1.76
C ASP A 30 -10.72 9.37 3.29
N TYR A 31 -10.72 8.19 3.91
CA TYR A 31 -10.43 8.00 5.34
C TYR A 31 -8.92 7.89 5.65
N GLY A 32 -8.06 8.25 4.70
CA GLY A 32 -6.64 8.42 4.93
C GLY A 32 -5.83 7.12 4.99
N MET A 33 -6.24 6.10 4.24
CA MET A 33 -5.51 4.83 4.15
C MET A 33 -4.95 4.64 2.74
N THR A 34 -3.71 4.16 2.64
CA THR A 34 -3.17 3.61 1.40
C THR A 34 -3.48 2.12 1.38
N GLU A 35 -4.07 1.61 0.31
CA GLU A 35 -4.60 0.25 0.24
C GLU A 35 -4.42 -0.40 -1.13
N PHE A 36 -4.39 -1.74 -1.15
CA PHE A 36 -4.52 -2.55 -2.36
C PHE A 36 -5.09 -3.93 -2.03
N GLU A 37 -5.56 -4.61 -3.07
CA GLU A 37 -6.10 -5.96 -3.01
C GLU A 37 -5.26 -6.88 -3.91
N LEU A 38 -5.17 -8.14 -3.53
CA LEU A 38 -4.59 -9.17 -4.39
C LEU A 38 -5.35 -10.48 -4.27
N ARG A 39 -5.33 -11.24 -5.36
CA ARG A 39 -5.81 -12.62 -5.39
C ARG A 39 -4.65 -13.58 -5.31
N ASP A 40 -4.66 -14.45 -4.30
CA ASP A 40 -3.64 -15.47 -4.14
C ASP A 40 -3.88 -16.67 -5.09
N PRO A 41 -2.91 -17.57 -5.25
CA PRO A 41 -3.07 -18.76 -6.11
C PRO A 41 -4.16 -19.73 -5.66
N ASP A 42 -4.50 -19.74 -4.37
CA ASP A 42 -5.57 -20.57 -3.81
C ASP A 42 -6.96 -19.94 -4.06
N GLY A 43 -6.99 -18.72 -4.58
CA GLY A 43 -8.17 -18.00 -5.01
C GLY A 43 -8.77 -17.08 -3.94
N TYR A 44 -8.10 -16.90 -2.79
CA TYR A 44 -8.55 -15.98 -1.75
C TYR A 44 -8.23 -14.53 -2.10
N TRP A 45 -9.09 -13.64 -1.60
CA TRP A 45 -8.88 -12.20 -1.65
C TRP A 45 -8.19 -11.74 -0.38
N LEU A 46 -7.04 -11.11 -0.54
CA LEU A 46 -6.28 -10.50 0.54
C LEU A 46 -6.31 -8.98 0.37
N TRP A 47 -6.62 -8.29 1.46
CA TRP A 47 -6.66 -6.83 1.50
C TRP A 47 -5.57 -6.29 2.43
N PHE A 48 -4.84 -5.30 1.94
CA PHE A 48 -3.74 -4.67 2.66
C PHE A 48 -4.03 -3.18 2.83
N GLY A 49 -3.90 -2.68 4.05
CA GLY A 49 -4.12 -1.28 4.39
C GLY A 49 -3.09 -0.74 5.38
N GLN A 50 -2.61 0.48 5.14
CA GLN A 50 -1.72 1.22 6.03
C GLN A 50 -2.19 2.67 6.07
N ALA A 51 -2.11 3.31 7.23
CA ALA A 51 -2.35 4.74 7.34
C ALA A 51 -1.49 5.50 6.32
N ALA A 52 -2.14 6.29 5.46
CA ALA A 52 -1.43 7.23 4.62
C ALA A 52 -0.69 8.18 5.58
N GLY A 53 0.64 8.25 5.45
CA GLY A 53 1.48 9.03 6.37
C GLY A 53 0.89 10.42 6.55
N LYS A 54 0.32 10.70 7.72
CA LYS A 54 -0.32 11.98 8.02
C LYS A 54 0.74 13.06 7.86
N ALA A 55 0.57 13.97 6.91
CA ALA A 55 1.08 15.33 7.11
C ALA A 55 0.35 15.83 8.36
N VAL A 56 1.02 15.82 9.50
CA VAL A 56 0.50 16.41 10.73
C VAL A 56 0.15 17.86 10.41
N ALA A 57 -1.14 18.17 10.24
CA ALA A 57 -1.60 19.54 10.37
C ALA A 57 -1.18 20.00 11.78
N PRO A 58 -0.50 21.15 11.91
CA PRO A 58 -0.12 21.66 13.22
C PRO A 58 -1.38 21.79 14.08
N ALA A 59 -1.29 21.34 15.33
CA ALA A 59 -2.33 21.59 16.31
C ALA A 59 -2.50 23.11 16.46
N GLU A 60 -3.74 23.58 16.40
CA GLU A 60 -4.14 24.97 16.70
C GLU A 60 -3.99 25.27 18.19
#